data_AF-A0A355SGA6-F1
#
_entry.id   AF-A0A355SGA6-F1
#
_cell.length_a   1.000
_cell.length_b   1.000
_cell.length_c   1.000
_cell.angle_alpha   90.00
_cell.angle_beta   90.00
_cell.angle_gamma   90.00
#
_symmetry.space_group_name_H-M   'P 1'
#
loop_
_entity.id
_entity.type
_entity.pdbx_description
1 polymer ?
#
loop_
_entity_poly.entity_id
_entity_poly.type
_entity_poly.pdbx_seq_one_letter_code
_entity_poly.pdbx_strand_id
1 'polypeptide(L)'
;MTSNVIQYAARAIVDYLGGNYKEYLRLTRLAIKANGEMTCNNCGGIQLPCQIGQKGDMKHGYICTDCGHVTVNGMTYRICNVPAKKAYSYDRSI
;
A
#
# COMPACT_ATOMS: atom_id res chain seq x y z
N MET A 1 -4.82 3.89 14.65
CA MET A 1 -3.80 2.83 14.73
C MET A 1 -4.18 1.88 15.86
N THR A 2 -4.47 0.61 15.58
CA THR A 2 -4.95 -0.35 16.60
C THR A 2 -3.79 -1.08 17.27
N SER A 3 -3.95 -1.53 18.54
CA SER A 3 -2.91 -2.26 19.30
C SER A 3 -2.33 -3.46 18.53
N ASN A 4 -3.16 -4.11 17.72
CA ASN A 4 -2.77 -5.26 16.89
C ASN A 4 -1.76 -4.89 15.79
N VAL A 5 -1.88 -3.69 15.20
CA VAL A 5 -0.93 -3.21 14.17
C VAL A 5 0.47 -3.06 14.77
N ILE A 6 0.54 -2.48 15.97
CA ILE A 6 1.81 -2.26 16.69
C ILE A 6 2.44 -3.61 17.06
N GLN A 7 1.65 -4.56 17.54
CA GLN A 7 2.14 -5.90 17.88
C GLN A 7 2.71 -6.64 16.67
N TYR A 8 2.00 -6.62 15.53
CA TYR A 8 2.49 -7.26 14.31
C TYR A 8 3.74 -6.58 13.75
N ALA A 9 3.78 -5.24 13.76
CA ALA A 9 4.94 -4.48 13.30
C ALA A 9 6.18 -4.72 14.18
N ALA A 10 6.02 -4.71 15.51
CA ALA A 10 7.12 -4.94 16.44
C ALA A 10 7.75 -6.34 16.25
N ARG A 11 6.91 -7.38 16.10
CA ARG A 11 7.39 -8.74 15.83
C ARG A 11 8.06 -8.85 14.46
N ALA A 12 7.50 -8.21 13.43
CA ALA A 12 8.10 -8.20 12.10
C ALA A 12 9.53 -7.62 12.11
N ILE A 13 9.77 -6.55 12.88
CA ILE A 13 11.12 -5.96 13.03
C ILE A 13 12.09 -6.97 13.68
N VAL A 14 11.67 -7.65 14.74
CA VAL A 14 12.49 -8.66 15.42
C VAL A 14 12.82 -9.81 14.46
N ASP A 15 11.84 -10.33 13.73
CA ASP A 15 12.05 -11.41 12.76
C ASP A 15 12.97 -10.99 11.61
N TYR A 16 12.85 -9.75 11.12
CA TYR A 16 13.74 -9.21 10.10
C TYR A 16 15.19 -9.16 10.59
N LEU A 17 15.42 -8.63 11.79
CA LEU A 17 16.75 -8.56 12.39
C LEU A 17 17.32 -9.96 12.72
N GLY A 18 16.46 -10.92 13.03
CA GLY A 18 16.81 -12.32 13.22
C GLY A 18 17.05 -13.11 11.92
N GLY A 19 16.93 -12.48 10.76
CA GLY A 19 17.12 -13.12 9.44
C GLY A 19 15.94 -13.99 8.98
N ASN A 20 14.82 -13.99 9.72
CA ASN A 20 13.62 -14.73 9.36
C ASN A 20 12.73 -13.92 8.41
N TYR A 21 13.19 -13.78 7.17
CA TYR A 21 12.53 -12.96 6.16
C TYR A 21 11.10 -13.43 5.83
N LYS A 22 10.83 -14.73 5.89
CA LYS A 22 9.51 -15.30 5.61
C LYS A 22 8.48 -14.84 6.63
N GLU A 23 8.85 -14.82 7.90
CA GLU A 23 7.94 -14.42 8.98
C GLU A 23 7.77 -12.91 9.06
N TYR A 24 8.84 -12.15 8.79
CA TYR A 24 8.79 -10.70 8.58
C TYR A 24 7.71 -10.33 7.55
N LEU A 25 7.72 -10.95 6.37
CA LEU A 25 6.74 -10.68 5.32
C LEU A 25 5.30 -11.01 5.75
N ARG A 26 5.12 -12.13 6.45
CA ARG A 26 3.81 -12.57 6.95
C ARG A 26 3.23 -11.56 7.96
N LEU A 27 4.03 -11.16 8.94
CA LEU A 27 3.63 -10.23 10.00
C LEU A 27 3.39 -8.81 9.46
N THR A 28 4.21 -8.36 8.51
CA THR A 28 4.02 -7.08 7.83
C THR A 28 2.66 -7.02 7.11
N ARG A 29 2.29 -8.09 6.37
CA ARG A 29 0.95 -8.17 5.74
C ARG A 29 -0.19 -8.13 6.75
N LEU A 30 -0.03 -8.79 7.90
CA LEU A 30 -1.03 -8.74 8.98
C LEU A 30 -1.15 -7.36 9.61
N ALA A 31 -0.02 -6.66 9.80
CA ALA A 31 -0.01 -5.28 10.31
C ALA A 31 -0.74 -4.34 9.36
N ILE A 32 -0.47 -4.43 8.05
CA ILE A 32 -1.12 -3.62 7.01
C ILE A 32 -2.63 -3.91 6.99
N LYS A 33 -3.04 -5.19 6.98
CA LYS A 33 -4.45 -5.59 7.03
C LYS A 33 -5.16 -5.08 8.29
N ALA A 34 -4.51 -5.16 9.46
CA ALA A 34 -5.05 -4.69 10.73
C ALA A 34 -5.13 -3.15 10.81
N ASN A 35 -4.36 -2.44 9.99
CA ASN A 35 -4.41 -0.98 9.91
C ASN A 35 -5.60 -0.49 9.05
N GLY A 36 -6.29 -1.39 8.34
CA GLY A 36 -7.48 -1.08 7.55
C GLY A 36 -7.22 -0.20 6.32
N GLU A 37 -5.97 0.13 6.03
CA GLU A 37 -5.61 1.02 4.94
C GLU A 37 -5.14 0.22 3.73
N MET A 38 -5.94 0.32 2.65
CA MET A 38 -5.49 0.11 1.28
C MET A 38 -4.80 -1.25 1.03
N THR A 39 -5.40 -2.36 1.45
CA THR A 39 -4.92 -3.71 1.09
C THR A 39 -5.62 -4.26 -0.13
N CYS A 40 -4.84 -4.82 -1.07
CA CYS A 40 -5.37 -5.42 -2.27
C CYS A 40 -6.18 -6.68 -1.96
N ASN A 41 -7.44 -6.72 -2.41
CA ASN A 41 -8.30 -7.90 -2.24
C ASN A 41 -7.79 -9.16 -2.96
N ASN A 42 -6.90 -9.00 -3.95
CA ASN A 42 -6.36 -10.13 -4.73
C ASN A 42 -5.14 -10.78 -4.06
N CYS A 43 -4.13 -10.00 -3.67
CA CYS A 43 -2.86 -10.52 -3.16
C CYS A 43 -2.51 -10.10 -1.73
N GLY A 44 -3.32 -9.24 -1.09
CA GLY A 44 -3.03 -8.68 0.23
C GLY A 44 -1.90 -7.65 0.26
N GLY A 45 -1.36 -7.27 -0.89
CA GLY A 45 -0.34 -6.23 -1.02
C GLY A 45 -0.87 -4.82 -0.76
N ILE A 46 0.03 -3.85 -0.64
CA ILE A 46 -0.35 -2.46 -0.43
C ILE A 46 -0.96 -1.88 -1.71
N GLN A 47 -2.01 -1.09 -1.56
CA GLN A 47 -2.59 -0.29 -2.63
C GLN A 47 -2.27 1.18 -2.42
N LEU A 48 -2.08 1.88 -3.54
CA LEU A 48 -1.91 3.32 -3.59
C LEU A 48 -3.13 3.96 -4.23
N PRO A 49 -3.57 5.13 -3.76
CA PRO A 49 -4.64 5.86 -4.40
C PRO A 49 -4.21 6.30 -5.80
N CYS A 50 -5.11 6.21 -6.76
CA CYS A 50 -4.88 6.66 -8.12
C CYS A 50 -6.15 7.16 -8.81
N GLN A 51 -5.99 7.71 -10.01
CA GLN A 51 -7.09 8.27 -10.78
C GLN A 51 -7.27 7.50 -12.08
N ILE A 52 -8.52 7.22 -12.43
CA ILE A 52 -8.89 6.46 -13.64
C ILE A 52 -9.95 7.25 -14.39
N GLY A 53 -9.74 7.47 -15.67
CA GLY A 53 -10.69 8.17 -16.53
C GLY A 53 -10.02 9.11 -17.52
N GLN A 54 -10.83 9.78 -18.32
CA GLN A 54 -10.40 10.86 -19.21
C GLN A 54 -10.63 12.22 -18.53
N LYS A 55 -9.99 13.27 -19.05
CA LYS A 55 -10.10 14.65 -18.55
C LYS A 55 -11.58 15.09 -18.58
N GLY A 56 -12.25 15.06 -17.42
CA GLY A 56 -13.68 15.36 -17.27
C GLY A 56 -14.49 14.31 -16.49
N ASP A 57 -14.05 13.05 -16.42
CA ASP A 57 -14.70 11.95 -15.67
C ASP A 57 -13.66 11.13 -14.89
N MET A 58 -12.89 11.81 -14.04
CA MET A 58 -11.84 11.21 -13.24
C MET A 58 -12.43 10.53 -12.01
N LYS A 59 -12.25 9.21 -11.91
CA LYS A 59 -12.69 8.38 -10.78
C LYS A 59 -11.52 8.06 -9.88
N HIS A 60 -11.77 8.06 -8.57
CA HIS A 60 -10.79 7.66 -7.57
C HIS A 60 -10.74 6.13 -7.50
N GLY A 61 -9.54 5.57 -7.66
CA GLY A 61 -9.26 4.15 -7.57
C GLY A 61 -8.05 3.85 -6.71
N TYR A 62 -7.69 2.58 -6.67
CA TYR A 62 -6.55 2.06 -5.93
C TYR A 62 -5.79 1.07 -6.80
N ILE A 63 -4.45 1.18 -6.87
CA ILE A 63 -3.57 0.23 -7.56
C ILE A 63 -2.70 -0.52 -6.57
N CYS A 64 -2.65 -1.84 -6.67
CA CYS A 64 -1.74 -2.64 -5.88
C CYS A 64 -0.30 -2.53 -6.41
N THR A 65 0.64 -2.21 -5.52
CA THR A 65 2.08 -2.13 -5.86
C THR A 65 2.71 -3.48 -6.13
N ASP A 66 2.10 -4.56 -5.62
CA ASP A 66 2.71 -5.89 -5.66
C ASP A 66 2.22 -6.70 -6.87
N CYS A 67 0.92 -6.63 -7.20
CA CYS A 67 0.34 -7.41 -8.29
C CYS A 67 -0.22 -6.56 -9.44
N GLY A 68 -0.14 -5.22 -9.35
CA GLY A 68 -0.63 -4.30 -10.37
C GLY A 68 -2.17 -4.24 -10.49
N HIS A 69 -2.91 -4.91 -9.61
CA HIS A 69 -4.37 -4.95 -9.68
C HIS A 69 -4.98 -3.59 -9.32
N VAL A 70 -5.85 -3.08 -10.20
CA VAL A 70 -6.46 -1.76 -10.06
C VAL A 70 -7.96 -1.90 -9.79
N THR A 71 -8.44 -1.25 -8.72
CA THR A 71 -9.84 -1.31 -8.29
C THR A 71 -10.45 0.08 -8.12
N VAL A 72 -11.63 0.32 -8.70
CA VAL A 72 -12.48 1.50 -8.46
C VAL A 72 -13.85 0.99 -8.05
N ASN A 73 -14.32 1.32 -6.84
CA ASN A 73 -15.64 0.91 -6.35
C ASN A 73 -15.95 -0.59 -6.55
N GLY A 74 -14.95 -1.45 -6.37
CA GLY A 74 -15.08 -2.91 -6.57
C GLY A 74 -14.95 -3.42 -8.01
N MET A 75 -14.86 -2.54 -9.01
CA MET A 75 -14.62 -2.91 -10.41
C MET A 75 -13.14 -2.87 -10.77
N THR A 76 -12.67 -3.84 -11.56
CA THR A 76 -11.27 -3.94 -12.00
C THR A 76 -11.01 -3.12 -13.26
N TYR A 77 -9.92 -2.37 -13.28
CA TYR A 77 -9.48 -1.57 -14.43
C TYR A 77 -8.08 -1.96 -14.91
N ARG A 78 -7.74 -1.64 -16.17
CA ARG A 78 -6.41 -1.93 -16.75
C ARG A 78 -5.40 -0.79 -16.62
N ILE A 79 -5.87 0.44 -16.49
CA ILE A 79 -5.04 1.64 -16.51
C ILE A 79 -5.43 2.49 -15.31
N CYS A 80 -4.42 2.97 -14.59
CA CYS A 80 -4.60 3.87 -13.47
C CYS A 80 -3.44 4.86 -13.47
N ASN A 81 -3.79 6.14 -13.39
CA ASN A 81 -2.83 7.23 -13.38
C ASN A 81 -2.53 7.55 -11.92
N VAL A 82 -1.34 7.16 -11.46
CA VAL A 82 -0.88 7.48 -10.11
C VAL A 82 -0.41 8.92 -10.15
N PRO A 83 -1.04 9.85 -9.42
CA PRO A 83 -0.56 11.22 -9.37
C PRO A 83 0.87 11.20 -8.82
N ALA A 84 1.83 11.65 -9.62
CA ALA A 84 3.20 11.81 -9.14
C ALA A 84 3.14 12.78 -7.96
N LYS A 85 3.49 12.30 -6.76
CA LYS A 85 3.82 13.22 -5.67
C LYS A 85 4.93 14.11 -6.21
N LYS A 86 4.72 15.43 -6.24
CA LYS A 86 5.81 16.38 -6.41
C LYS A 86 6.89 15.94 -5.43
N ALA A 87 8.07 15.59 -5.94
CA ALA A 87 9.23 15.43 -5.10
C ALA A 87 9.39 16.79 -4.41
N TYR A 88 9.04 16.87 -3.13
CA TYR A 88 9.44 18.00 -2.32
C TYR A 88 10.97 17.94 -2.34
N SER A 89 11.58 18.85 -3.10
CA SER A 89 13.00 19.14 -2.98
C SER A 89 13.24 19.45 -1.50
N TYR A 90 13.85 18.51 -0.78
CA TYR A 90 14.46 18.83 0.50
C TYR A 90 15.55 19.86 0.17
N ASP A 91 15.25 21.12 0.46
CA ASP A 91 16.20 22.21 0.40
C ASP A 91 17.31 21.88 1.42
N ARG A 92 18.48 21.44 0.92
CA ARG A 92 19.68 21.18 1.72
C ARG A 92 20.41 22.50 1.98
N SER A 93 19.70 23.44 2.60
CA SER A 93 20.28 24.69 3.10
C SER A 93 20.36 24.65 4.62
N ILE A 94 21.30 23.84 5.16
CA ILE A 94 21.89 24.01 6.50
C ILE A 94 23.40 23.84 6.33
#